data_AF-A0A7C0YQ53-F1
#
_entry.id   AF-A0A7C0YQ53-F1
#
_cell.length_a   1.000
_cell.length_b   1.000
_cell.length_c   1.000
_cell.angle_alpha   90.00
_cell.angle_beta   90.00
_cell.angle_gamma   90.00
#
_symmetry.space_group_name_H-M   'P 1'
#
loop_
_entity.id
_entity.type
_entity.pdbx_description
1 polymer ?
#
loop_
_entity_poly.entity_id
_entity_poly.type
_entity_poly.pdbx_seq_one_letter_code
_entity_poly.pdbx_strand_id
1 'polypeptide(L)'
;MVKKERELQEAYSKREKAERLLSNLENLKKEGAIDEAQYESMKSEYTQMLNSANTEIEQIKSEISKELESTQRDLDIYKQELSNLEVRFKVGELSADAYRKLEQRTRSKLERTQAKVSELKRLLDSKTSADVGGYVEIKKEAKKVGGVTGVEMKREVKVGYKPSAGGMTISDIFSRSFEIYKENPVIIVPSLIPIAWAIIATFTILAGVYGTI
;
A
#
# COMPACT_ATOMS: atom_id res chain seq x y z
N MET A 1 -0.41 13.65 13.31
CA MET A 1 -0.83 12.36 13.89
C MET A 1 -1.65 11.55 12.90
N VAL A 2 -2.87 11.96 12.53
CA VAL A 2 -3.76 11.21 11.60
C VAL A 2 -3.06 10.68 10.33
N LYS A 3 -2.17 11.48 9.72
CA LYS A 3 -1.42 11.04 8.53
C LYS A 3 -0.52 9.81 8.80
N LYS A 4 0.27 9.83 9.88
CA LYS A 4 1.21 8.75 10.22
C LYS A 4 0.48 7.47 10.62
N GLU A 5 -0.60 7.63 11.37
CA GLU A 5 -1.50 6.54 11.73
C GLU A 5 -2.07 5.87 10.47
N ARG A 6 -2.60 6.66 9.52
CA ARG A 6 -3.13 6.15 8.26
C ARG A 6 -2.07 5.48 7.38
N GLU A 7 -0.89 6.08 7.24
CA GLU A 7 0.23 5.47 6.50
C GLU A 7 0.61 4.11 7.08
N LEU A 8 0.68 4.01 8.41
CA LEU A 8 1.01 2.78 9.11
C LEU A 8 -0.11 1.73 8.98
N GLN A 9 -1.37 2.18 9.07
CA GLN A 9 -2.56 1.35 8.84
C GLN A 9 -2.57 0.74 7.44
N GLU A 10 -2.30 1.55 6.42
CA GLU A 10 -2.19 1.11 5.02
C GLU A 10 -1.06 0.08 4.87
N ALA A 11 0.13 0.37 5.41
CA ALA A 11 1.28 -0.53 5.31
C ALA A 11 1.05 -1.89 6.00
N TYR A 12 0.44 -1.89 7.20
CA TYR A 12 0.04 -3.13 7.87
C TYR A 12 -1.02 -3.91 7.09
N SER A 13 -2.02 -3.22 6.52
CA SER A 13 -3.05 -3.86 5.70
C SER A 13 -2.46 -4.52 4.45
N LYS A 14 -1.44 -3.91 3.82
CA LYS A 14 -0.69 -4.55 2.73
C LYS A 14 0.04 -5.80 3.20
N ARG A 15 0.73 -5.73 4.34
CA ARG A 15 1.49 -6.86 4.91
C ARG A 15 0.57 -8.05 5.19
N GLU A 16 -0.52 -7.81 5.92
CA GLU A 16 -1.51 -8.83 6.28
C GLU A 16 -2.18 -9.44 5.03
N LYS A 17 -2.43 -8.63 4.00
CA LYS A 17 -2.91 -9.12 2.71
C LYS A 17 -1.91 -10.05 2.03
N ALA A 18 -0.63 -9.68 2.00
CA ALA A 18 0.42 -10.50 1.40
C ALA A 18 0.60 -11.83 2.14
N GLU A 19 0.58 -11.82 3.47
CA GLU A 19 0.64 -13.03 4.32
C GLU A 19 -0.55 -13.96 4.02
N ARG A 20 -1.75 -13.41 3.92
CA ARG A 20 -2.96 -14.18 3.60
C ARG A 20 -2.92 -14.76 2.18
N LEU A 21 -2.40 -14.01 1.21
CA LEU A 21 -2.20 -14.49 -0.17
C LEU A 21 -1.18 -15.63 -0.23
N LEU A 22 -0.06 -15.51 0.47
CA LEU A 22 0.94 -16.57 0.58
C LEU A 22 0.35 -17.82 1.24
N SER A 23 -0.38 -17.67 2.35
CA SER A 23 -1.02 -18.80 3.01
C SER A 23 -2.04 -19.51 2.11
N ASN A 24 -2.82 -18.76 1.33
CA ASN A 24 -3.74 -19.33 0.36
C ASN A 24 -3.01 -20.05 -0.78
N LEU A 25 -1.90 -19.49 -1.26
CA LEU A 25 -1.08 -20.06 -2.31
C LEU A 25 -0.49 -21.43 -1.91
N GLU A 26 -0.04 -21.57 -0.67
CA GLU A 26 0.44 -22.84 -0.12
C GLU A 26 -0.67 -23.91 -0.11
N ASN A 27 -1.92 -23.52 0.16
CA ASN A 27 -3.05 -24.45 0.12
C ASN A 27 -3.37 -24.87 -1.32
N LEU A 28 -3.37 -23.93 -2.27
CA LEU A 28 -3.59 -24.23 -3.69
C LEU A 28 -2.53 -25.19 -4.26
N LYS A 29 -1.26 -25.02 -3.87
CA LYS A 29 -0.19 -25.96 -4.24
C LYS A 29 -0.46 -27.36 -3.69
N LYS A 30 -0.83 -27.47 -2.40
CA LYS A 30 -1.15 -28.75 -1.75
C LYS A 30 -2.34 -29.45 -2.40
N GLU A 31 -3.33 -28.68 -2.83
CA GLU A 31 -4.53 -29.18 -3.52
C GLU A 31 -4.27 -29.57 -4.99
N GLY A 32 -3.08 -29.26 -5.53
CA GLY A 32 -2.74 -29.50 -6.92
C GLY A 32 -3.52 -28.62 -7.90
N ALA A 33 -4.11 -27.52 -7.41
CA ALA A 33 -4.91 -26.59 -8.20
C ALA A 33 -4.08 -25.69 -9.13
N ILE A 34 -2.76 -25.61 -8.87
CA ILE A 34 -1.78 -24.85 -9.64
C ILE A 34 -0.53 -25.69 -9.86
N ASP A 35 0.17 -25.46 -10.97
CA ASP A 35 1.45 -26.10 -11.24
C ASP A 35 2.62 -25.41 -10.51
N GLU A 36 3.80 -26.05 -10.54
CA GLU A 36 5.00 -25.54 -9.87
C GLU A 36 5.45 -24.17 -10.40
N ALA A 37 5.32 -23.94 -11.71
CA ALA A 37 5.75 -22.68 -12.32
C ALA A 37 4.82 -21.52 -11.91
N GLN A 38 3.51 -21.77 -11.89
CA GLN A 38 2.50 -20.83 -11.39
C GLN A 38 2.73 -20.53 -9.90
N TYR A 39 2.98 -21.56 -9.09
CA TYR A 39 3.28 -21.39 -7.68
C TYR A 39 4.52 -20.52 -7.44
N GLU A 40 5.66 -20.84 -8.06
CA GLU A 40 6.90 -20.08 -7.85
C GLU A 40 6.77 -18.63 -8.33
N SER A 41 6.08 -18.40 -9.46
CA SER A 41 5.78 -17.04 -9.93
C SER A 41 4.96 -16.24 -8.92
N MET A 42 3.83 -16.77 -8.45
CA MET A 42 2.95 -16.07 -7.50
C MET A 42 3.63 -15.89 -6.13
N LYS A 43 4.39 -16.90 -5.68
CA LYS A 43 5.13 -16.84 -4.42
C LYS A 43 6.16 -15.73 -4.43
N SER A 44 6.91 -15.61 -5.52
CA SER A 44 7.87 -14.52 -5.71
C SER A 44 7.20 -13.15 -5.59
N GLU A 45 6.08 -12.95 -6.30
CA GLU A 45 5.31 -11.70 -6.27
C GLU A 45 4.79 -11.35 -4.87
N TYR A 46 4.15 -12.30 -4.19
CA TYR A 46 3.58 -12.06 -2.86
C TYR A 46 4.66 -11.86 -1.80
N THR A 47 5.81 -12.54 -1.93
CA THR A 47 6.98 -12.33 -1.08
C THR A 47 7.55 -10.93 -1.30
N GLN A 48 7.64 -10.46 -2.54
CA GLN A 48 8.05 -9.08 -2.84
C GLN A 48 7.08 -8.06 -2.24
N MET A 49 5.77 -8.31 -2.34
CA MET A 49 4.75 -7.46 -1.71
C MET A 49 4.91 -7.40 -0.19
N LEU A 50 5.19 -8.54 0.45
CA LEU A 50 5.43 -8.63 1.89
C LEU A 50 6.67 -7.84 2.31
N ASN A 51 7.79 -8.02 1.60
CA ASN A 51 9.05 -7.33 1.89
C ASN A 51 8.92 -5.81 1.70
N SER A 52 8.20 -5.38 0.65
CA SER A 52 7.90 -3.97 0.42
C SER A 52 7.09 -3.37 1.57
N ALA A 53 6.02 -4.06 2.00
CA ALA A 53 5.19 -3.60 3.12
C ALA A 53 5.99 -3.52 4.43
N ASN A 54 6.84 -4.51 4.72
CA ASN A 54 7.72 -4.47 5.89
C ASN A 54 8.70 -3.29 5.84
N THR A 55 9.28 -3.02 4.67
CA THR A 55 10.18 -1.86 4.49
C THR A 55 9.44 -0.54 4.70
N GLU A 56 8.22 -0.41 4.18
CA GLU A 56 7.36 0.77 4.40
C GLU A 56 7.06 0.96 5.90
N ILE A 57 6.70 -0.12 6.62
CA ILE A 57 6.44 -0.08 8.07
C ILE A 57 7.68 0.41 8.83
N GLU A 58 8.85 -0.14 8.54
CA GLU A 58 10.10 0.26 9.22
C GLU A 58 10.48 1.72 8.95
N GLN A 59 10.30 2.20 7.71
CA GLN A 59 10.52 3.61 7.37
C GLN A 59 9.58 4.52 8.14
N ILE A 60 8.27 4.19 8.18
CA ILE A 60 7.27 4.96 8.92
C ILE A 60 7.61 4.97 10.41
N LYS A 61 7.96 3.83 11.00
CA LYS A 61 8.36 3.74 12.42
C LYS A 61 9.63 4.53 12.72
N SER A 62 10.61 4.52 11.83
CA SER A 62 11.82 5.35 11.98
C SER A 62 11.48 6.84 12.03
N GLU A 63 10.57 7.30 11.17
CA GLU A 63 10.10 8.69 11.18
C GLU A 63 9.33 9.03 12.46
N ILE A 64 8.44 8.13 12.93
CA ILE A 64 7.72 8.30 14.19
C ILE A 64 8.70 8.37 15.37
N SER A 65 9.76 7.55 15.38
CA SER A 65 10.79 7.58 16.43
C SER A 65 11.52 8.93 16.48
N LYS A 66 11.92 9.47 15.32
CA LYS A 66 12.55 10.79 15.24
C LYS A 66 11.61 11.90 15.72
N GLU A 67 10.34 11.83 15.36
CA GLU A 67 9.33 12.78 15.84
C GLU A 67 9.10 12.66 17.36
N LEU A 68 9.10 11.44 17.90
CA LEU A 68 8.99 11.18 19.34
C LEU A 68 10.16 11.79 20.10
N GLU A 69 11.40 11.59 19.66
CA GLU A 69 12.58 12.19 20.28
C GLU A 69 12.51 13.72 20.29
N SER A 70 12.12 14.32 19.16
CA SER A 70 11.92 15.78 19.08
C SER A 70 10.84 16.26 20.06
N THR A 71 9.70 15.57 20.08
CA THR A 71 8.56 15.94 20.92
C THR A 71 8.89 15.77 22.42
N GLN A 72 9.72 14.78 22.76
CA GLN A 72 10.22 14.57 24.12
C GLN A 72 11.12 15.72 24.59
N ARG A 73 11.99 16.23 23.71
CA ARG A 73 12.80 17.43 23.99
C ARG A 73 11.92 18.66 24.22
N ASP A 74 10.88 18.87 23.41
CA ASP A 74 9.93 19.97 23.60
C ASP A 74 9.22 19.88 24.96
N LEU A 75 8.87 18.66 25.38
CA LEU A 75 8.24 18.40 26.68
C LEU A 75 9.17 18.81 27.83
N ASP A 76 10.46 18.49 27.74
CA ASP A 76 11.45 18.86 28.75
C ASP A 76 11.72 20.37 28.77
N ILE A 77 11.72 21.03 27.61
CA ILE A 77 11.78 22.50 27.50
C ILE A 77 10.60 23.14 28.23
N TYR A 78 9.37 22.67 28.02
CA TYR A 78 8.20 23.24 28.69
C TYR A 78 8.19 23.00 30.20
N LYS A 79 8.70 21.85 30.67
CA LYS A 79 8.91 21.61 32.11
C LYS A 79 9.90 22.61 32.71
N GLN A 80 11.01 22.85 32.01
CA GLN A 80 12.00 23.84 32.45
C GLN A 80 11.44 25.26 32.42
N GLU A 81 10.64 25.60 31.42
CA GLU A 81 9.94 26.88 31.32
C GLU A 81 9.01 27.11 32.52
N LEU A 82 8.21 26.10 32.90
CA LEU A 82 7.34 26.19 34.09
C LEU A 82 8.14 26.40 35.37
N SER A 83 9.25 25.66 35.55
CA SER A 83 10.14 25.83 36.69
C SER A 83 10.73 27.25 36.74
N ASN A 84 11.19 27.77 35.61
CA ASN A 84 11.71 29.14 35.52
C ASN A 84 10.63 30.20 35.82
N LEU A 85 9.42 30.04 35.30
CA LEU A 85 8.30 30.94 35.61
C LEU A 85 8.00 30.98 37.11
N GLU A 86 8.05 29.83 37.79
CA GLU A 86 7.85 29.73 39.23
C GLU A 86 8.96 30.45 40.01
N VAL A 87 10.23 30.27 39.63
CA VAL A 87 11.37 30.98 40.24
C VAL A 87 11.20 32.49 40.08
N ARG A 88 10.95 32.97 38.85
CA ARG A 88 10.77 34.40 38.54
C ARG A 88 9.62 35.03 39.30
N PHE A 89 8.53 34.30 39.49
CA PHE A 89 7.43 34.75 40.35
C PHE A 89 7.85 34.86 41.82
N LYS A 90 8.53 33.84 42.37
CA LYS A 90 8.99 33.82 43.77
C LYS A 90 9.99 34.94 44.09
N VAL A 91 10.87 35.28 43.14
CA VAL A 91 11.82 36.40 43.30
C VAL A 91 11.22 37.77 42.97
N GLY A 92 9.92 37.83 42.63
CA GLY A 92 9.21 39.08 42.37
C GLY A 92 9.43 39.70 40.99
N GLU A 93 10.08 38.99 40.05
CA GLU A 93 10.26 39.44 38.66
C GLU A 93 8.98 39.35 37.83
N LEU A 94 7.99 38.58 38.29
CA LEU A 94 6.68 38.45 37.65
C LEU A 94 5.56 38.83 38.61
N SER A 95 4.57 39.57 38.12
CA SER A 95 3.32 39.78 38.85
C SER A 95 2.50 38.48 38.91
N ALA A 96 1.61 38.39 39.90
CA ALA A 96 0.74 37.21 40.07
C ALA A 96 -0.13 36.94 38.83
N ASP A 97 -0.68 37.99 38.22
CA ASP A 97 -1.52 37.84 37.02
C ASP A 97 -0.72 37.42 35.79
N ALA A 98 0.49 37.97 35.62
CA ALA A 98 1.38 37.57 34.53
C ALA A 98 1.84 36.11 34.69
N TYR A 99 2.21 35.71 35.91
CA TYR A 99 2.56 34.34 36.23
C TYR A 99 1.43 33.37 35.90
N ARG A 100 0.21 33.59 36.43
CA ARG A 100 -0.96 32.73 36.18
C ARG A 100 -1.22 32.53 34.69
N LYS A 101 -1.16 33.62 33.91
CA LYS A 101 -1.42 33.58 32.46
C LYS A 101 -0.35 32.80 31.69
N LEU A 102 0.93 33.00 32.03
CA LEU A 102 2.03 32.28 31.39
C LEU A 102 2.03 30.81 31.79
N GLU A 103 1.87 30.52 33.08
CA GLU A 103 1.79 29.16 33.61
C GLU A 103 0.67 28.37 32.94
N GLN A 104 -0.54 28.93 32.87
CA GLN A 104 -1.68 28.26 32.23
C GLN A 104 -1.38 27.93 30.76
N ARG A 105 -0.76 28.86 30.03
CA ARG A 105 -0.40 28.66 28.62
C ARG A 105 0.65 27.58 28.45
N THR A 106 1.70 27.60 29.27
CA THR A 106 2.79 26.63 29.18
C THR A 106 2.33 25.24 29.65
N ARG A 107 1.48 25.15 30.68
CA ARG A 107 0.81 23.88 31.06
C ARG A 107 -0.05 23.32 29.94
N SER A 108 -0.85 24.15 29.28
CA SER A 108 -1.67 23.71 28.15
C SER A 108 -0.83 23.16 26.99
N LYS A 109 0.33 23.75 26.72
CA LYS A 109 1.28 23.23 25.72
C LYS A 109 1.86 21.89 26.18
N LEU A 110 2.31 21.81 27.43
CA LEU A 110 2.87 20.60 28.02
C LEU A 110 1.89 19.42 27.94
N GLU A 111 0.62 19.62 28.29
CA GLU A 111 -0.41 18.59 28.21
C GLU A 111 -0.63 18.09 26.77
N ARG A 112 -0.71 19.01 25.81
CA ARG A 112 -0.84 18.65 24.38
C ARG A 112 0.38 17.87 23.87
N THR A 113 1.58 18.30 24.24
CA THR A 113 2.83 17.62 23.88
C THR A 113 2.90 16.24 24.53
N GLN A 114 2.48 16.11 25.79
CA GLN A 114 2.43 14.81 26.48
C GLN A 114 1.44 13.86 25.83
N ALA A 115 0.26 14.33 25.43
CA ALA A 115 -0.71 13.53 24.67
C ALA A 115 -0.10 13.05 23.33
N LYS A 116 0.61 13.94 22.63
CA LYS A 116 1.31 13.59 21.39
C LYS A 116 2.42 12.55 21.60
N VAL A 117 3.20 12.64 22.68
CA VAL A 117 4.20 11.64 23.06
C VAL A 117 3.55 10.27 23.29
N SER A 118 2.46 10.22 24.06
CA SER A 118 1.74 8.97 24.31
C SER A 118 1.22 8.34 23.01
N GLU A 119 0.69 9.17 22.12
CA GLU A 119 0.18 8.71 20.83
C GLU A 119 1.30 8.19 19.90
N LEU A 120 2.44 8.89 19.82
CA LEU A 120 3.60 8.43 19.04
C LEU A 120 4.15 7.09 19.57
N LYS A 121 4.18 6.91 20.90
CA LYS A 121 4.57 5.63 21.52
C LYS A 121 3.60 4.51 21.16
N ARG A 122 2.28 4.76 21.26
CA ARG A 122 1.25 3.81 20.84
C ARG A 122 1.45 3.34 19.40
N LEU A 123 1.74 4.27 18.48
CA LEU A 123 2.00 3.93 17.08
C LEU A 123 3.31 3.13 16.89
N LEU A 124 4.38 3.43 17.64
CA LEU A 124 5.62 2.64 17.58
C LEU A 124 5.42 1.21 18.06
N ASP A 125 4.64 1.03 19.13
CA ASP A 125 4.39 -0.27 19.75
C ASP A 125 3.40 -1.14 18.96
N SER A 126 2.67 -0.54 18.01
CA SER A 126 1.73 -1.24 17.15
C SER A 126 2.39 -2.36 16.34
N LYS A 127 1.63 -3.42 16.04
CA LYS A 127 2.12 -4.60 15.31
C LYS A 127 1.22 -5.00 14.15
N THR A 128 -0.01 -4.54 14.13
CA THR A 128 -1.05 -4.94 13.17
C THR A 128 -1.88 -3.75 12.75
N SER A 129 -2.66 -3.91 11.67
CA SER A 129 -3.61 -2.89 11.21
C SER A 129 -4.66 -2.58 12.29
N ALA A 130 -5.07 -3.59 13.06
CA ALA A 130 -6.03 -3.45 14.17
C ALA A 130 -5.54 -2.47 15.25
N ASP A 131 -4.25 -2.44 15.53
CA ASP A 131 -3.66 -1.55 16.55
C ASP A 131 -3.70 -0.07 16.14
N VAL A 132 -3.85 0.23 14.84
CA VAL A 132 -3.69 1.59 14.27
C VAL A 132 -4.92 2.08 13.50
N GLY A 133 -6.07 1.41 13.64
CA GLY A 133 -7.34 1.84 13.05
C GLY A 133 -8.11 0.77 12.27
N GLY A 134 -7.59 -0.45 12.16
CA GLY A 134 -8.21 -1.58 11.47
C GLY A 134 -7.72 -1.78 10.04
N TYR A 135 -8.12 -2.90 9.44
CA TYR A 135 -7.73 -3.27 8.08
C TYR A 135 -8.38 -2.35 7.03
N VAL A 136 -7.60 -1.95 6.03
CA VAL A 136 -8.07 -1.14 4.89
C VAL A 136 -7.71 -1.82 3.57
N GLU A 137 -8.71 -1.99 2.70
CA GLU A 137 -8.47 -2.47 1.34
C GLU A 137 -7.82 -1.37 0.48
N ILE A 138 -6.54 -1.57 0.16
CA ILE A 138 -5.85 -0.67 -0.76
C ILE A 138 -6.21 -1.05 -2.19
N LYS A 139 -7.14 -0.28 -2.76
CA LYS A 139 -7.38 -0.29 -4.20
C LYS A 139 -6.13 0.23 -4.89
N LYS A 140 -5.53 -0.55 -5.81
CA LYS A 140 -4.49 -0.04 -6.70
C LYS A 140 -5.12 1.07 -7.53
N GLU A 141 -4.96 2.32 -7.13
CA GLU A 141 -5.22 3.43 -8.03
C GLU A 141 -4.16 3.36 -9.13
N ALA A 142 -4.62 3.06 -10.35
CA ALA A 142 -3.82 3.23 -11.54
C ALA A 142 -3.40 4.71 -11.57
N LYS A 143 -2.14 4.96 -11.25
CA LYS A 143 -1.50 6.27 -11.33
C LYS A 143 -1.76 6.80 -12.75
N LYS A 144 -2.71 7.71 -12.89
CA LYS A 144 -2.88 8.48 -14.14
C LYS A 144 -1.62 9.32 -14.28
N VAL A 145 -0.68 8.86 -15.10
CA VAL A 145 0.38 9.71 -15.63
C VAL A 145 -0.31 10.84 -16.38
N GLY A 146 -0.08 12.07 -15.93
CA GLY A 146 -0.84 13.24 -16.37
C GLY A 146 -0.57 13.66 -17.81
N GLY A 147 -1.65 14.09 -18.47
CA GLY A 147 -1.70 15.30 -19.29
C GLY A 147 -1.16 15.23 -20.72
N VAL A 148 -2.06 15.12 -21.70
CA VAL A 148 -2.06 16.01 -22.88
C VAL A 148 -3.50 16.39 -23.23
N THR A 149 -3.63 17.68 -23.52
CA THR A 149 -4.76 18.55 -23.91
C THR A 149 -5.83 17.97 -24.83
N GLY A 150 -7.07 18.41 -24.62
CA GLY A 150 -8.17 18.22 -25.57
C GLY A 150 -8.03 19.07 -26.83
N VAL A 151 -8.32 18.45 -27.97
CA VAL A 151 -8.98 19.03 -29.15
C VAL A 151 -9.83 17.92 -29.78
N GLU A 152 -11.07 18.25 -30.13
CA GLU A 152 -12.05 17.36 -30.75
C GLU A 152 -11.71 16.93 -32.19
N MET A 153 -12.15 15.70 -32.49
CA MET A 153 -12.62 15.13 -33.77
C MET A 153 -11.78 15.29 -35.06
N LYS A 154 -11.38 14.13 -35.62
CA LYS A 154 -11.95 13.59 -36.87
C LYS A 154 -11.56 12.14 -37.08
N ARG A 155 -12.54 11.31 -37.45
CA ARG A 155 -12.36 9.94 -37.94
C ARG A 155 -11.59 9.99 -39.26
N GLU A 156 -10.61 9.12 -39.42
CA GLU A 156 -10.45 8.30 -40.62
C GLU A 156 -9.52 7.11 -40.30
N VAL A 157 -10.10 5.91 -40.42
CA VAL A 157 -9.38 4.64 -40.35
C VAL A 157 -8.65 4.45 -41.67
N LYS A 158 -7.32 4.39 -41.65
CA LYS A 158 -6.53 3.70 -42.67
C LYS A 158 -5.52 2.78 -42.01
N VAL A 159 -5.80 1.49 -42.18
CA VAL A 159 -4.96 0.35 -41.80
C VAL A 159 -3.72 0.36 -42.68
N GLY A 160 -2.55 0.33 -42.06
CA GLY A 160 -1.26 0.22 -42.75
C GLY A 160 -0.18 -0.30 -41.80
N TYR A 161 -0.15 -1.62 -41.58
CA TYR A 161 0.88 -2.27 -40.78
C TYR A 161 2.11 -2.58 -41.66
N LYS A 162 3.25 -1.95 -41.36
CA LYS A 162 4.59 -2.43 -41.79
C LYS A 162 5.24 -3.10 -40.58
N PRO A 163 5.74 -4.35 -40.67
CA PRO A 163 6.46 -4.95 -39.56
C PRO A 163 7.91 -4.42 -39.56
N SER A 164 8.33 -3.75 -38.49
CA SER A 164 9.76 -3.61 -38.18
C SER A 164 10.16 -4.71 -37.20
N ALA A 165 11.11 -5.53 -37.62
CA ALA A 165 11.71 -6.59 -36.82
C ALA A 165 12.30 -6.04 -35.51
N GLY A 166 11.76 -6.51 -34.38
CA GLY A 166 12.23 -6.26 -33.03
C GLY A 166 11.34 -7.05 -32.09
N GLY A 167 11.91 -7.98 -31.33
CA GLY A 167 11.17 -8.97 -30.55
C GLY A 167 10.13 -8.34 -29.61
N MET A 168 8.91 -8.86 -29.64
CA MET A 168 7.83 -8.48 -28.73
C MET A 168 8.23 -8.91 -27.31
N THR A 169 8.22 -7.96 -26.37
CA THR A 169 8.47 -8.25 -24.97
C THR A 169 7.20 -8.74 -24.29
N ILE A 170 7.32 -9.51 -23.22
CA ILE A 170 6.17 -10.06 -22.48
C ILE A 170 5.24 -8.93 -21.99
N SER A 171 5.77 -7.72 -21.73
CA SER A 171 4.96 -6.53 -21.41
C SER A 171 4.05 -6.06 -22.54
N ASP A 172 4.40 -6.31 -23.80
CA ASP A 172 3.57 -5.96 -24.96
C ASP A 172 2.39 -6.93 -25.11
N ILE A 173 2.58 -8.18 -24.67
CA ILE A 173 1.56 -9.22 -24.65
C ILE A 173 0.54 -8.94 -23.53
N PHE A 174 0.99 -8.50 -22.35
CA PHE A 174 0.12 -8.13 -21.23
C PHE A 174 -0.66 -6.83 -21.44
N SER A 175 -0.10 -5.86 -22.17
CA SER A 175 -0.80 -4.60 -22.46
C SER A 175 -1.97 -4.81 -23.43
N ARG A 176 -1.79 -5.69 -24.42
CA ARG A 176 -2.79 -5.97 -25.46
C ARG A 176 -3.94 -6.85 -25.00
N SER A 177 -3.69 -7.70 -24.00
CA SER A 177 -4.71 -8.56 -23.40
C SER A 177 -5.63 -7.81 -22.43
N PHE A 178 -5.27 -6.60 -21.96
CA PHE A 178 -6.09 -5.79 -21.07
C PHE A 178 -7.02 -4.80 -21.81
N GLU A 179 -6.66 -4.36 -23.02
CA GLU A 179 -7.48 -3.43 -23.82
C GLU A 179 -8.78 -4.06 -24.32
N ILE A 180 -8.81 -5.37 -24.57
CA ILE A 180 -10.02 -6.06 -25.05
C ILE A 180 -11.11 -6.14 -23.95
N TYR A 181 -10.75 -6.04 -22.66
CA TYR A 181 -11.71 -6.16 -21.55
C TYR A 181 -12.32 -4.84 -21.08
N LYS A 182 -11.88 -3.70 -21.63
CA LYS A 182 -12.23 -2.38 -21.09
C LYS A 182 -13.50 -1.75 -21.69
N GLU A 183 -14.02 -2.25 -22.81
CA GLU A 183 -15.09 -1.53 -23.54
C GLU A 183 -16.53 -2.01 -23.31
N ASN A 184 -16.83 -3.07 -22.54
CA ASN A 184 -18.21 -3.35 -22.08
C ASN A 184 -18.26 -4.30 -20.87
N PRO A 185 -18.71 -3.86 -19.68
CA PRO A 185 -18.94 -4.71 -18.52
C PRO A 185 -20.43 -5.04 -18.39
N VAL A 186 -20.83 -6.28 -18.71
CA VAL A 186 -22.04 -7.05 -18.29
C VAL A 186 -22.45 -7.96 -19.46
N ILE A 187 -21.71 -9.06 -19.68
CA ILE A 187 -22.22 -10.30 -20.30
C ILE A 187 -21.33 -11.43 -19.76
N ILE A 188 -21.91 -12.31 -18.93
CA ILE A 188 -21.32 -13.64 -18.65
C ILE A 188 -21.19 -14.31 -20.01
N VAL A 189 -19.99 -14.61 -20.51
CA VAL A 189 -19.86 -15.17 -21.87
C VAL A 189 -19.77 -16.71 -21.82
N PRO A 190 -20.75 -17.44 -22.37
CA PRO A 190 -20.65 -18.88 -22.63
C PRO A 190 -19.59 -19.24 -23.69
N SER A 191 -18.83 -18.27 -24.22
CA SER A 191 -17.90 -18.45 -25.33
C SER A 191 -16.47 -18.87 -24.95
N LEU A 192 -16.18 -19.05 -23.65
CA LEU A 192 -14.93 -19.71 -23.22
C LEU A 192 -15.07 -21.24 -23.14
N ILE A 193 -16.29 -21.77 -23.19
CA ILE A 193 -16.56 -23.21 -23.25
C ILE A 193 -16.05 -23.82 -24.59
N PRO A 194 -16.21 -23.18 -25.77
CA PRO A 194 -15.61 -23.65 -27.02
C PRO A 194 -14.07 -23.64 -27.05
N ILE A 195 -13.41 -22.71 -26.35
CA ILE A 195 -11.93 -22.63 -26.32
C ILE A 195 -11.36 -23.76 -25.44
N ALA A 196 -12.02 -24.08 -24.33
CA ALA A 196 -11.70 -25.26 -23.55
C ALA A 196 -11.96 -26.58 -24.33
N TRP A 197 -13.01 -26.65 -25.14
CA TRP A 197 -13.29 -27.80 -26.02
C TRP A 197 -12.31 -27.94 -27.21
N ALA A 198 -11.83 -26.84 -27.79
CA ALA A 198 -10.84 -26.85 -28.88
C ALA A 198 -9.45 -27.36 -28.43
N ILE A 199 -9.12 -27.18 -27.15
CA ILE A 199 -7.87 -27.71 -26.54
C ILE A 199 -8.01 -29.22 -26.27
N ILE A 200 -9.21 -29.70 -25.91
CA ILE A 200 -9.47 -31.14 -25.70
C ILE A 200 -9.58 -31.89 -27.06
N ALA A 201 -10.11 -31.26 -28.10
CA ALA A 201 -10.22 -31.85 -29.45
C ALA A 201 -8.87 -31.96 -30.19
N THR A 202 -7.93 -31.04 -29.94
CA THR A 202 -6.57 -31.13 -30.53
C THR A 202 -5.72 -32.23 -29.89
N PHE A 203 -5.92 -32.52 -28.59
CA PHE A 203 -5.25 -33.64 -27.92
C PHE A 203 -5.76 -35.02 -28.36
N THR A 204 -7.02 -35.14 -28.78
CA THR A 204 -7.59 -36.42 -29.25
C THR A 204 -7.23 -36.76 -30.70
N ILE A 205 -6.96 -35.76 -31.55
CA ILE A 205 -6.50 -36.00 -32.93
C ILE A 205 -5.00 -36.34 -32.97
N LEU A 206 -4.17 -35.77 -32.08
CA LEU A 206 -2.74 -36.10 -32.03
C LEU A 206 -2.47 -37.52 -31.50
N ALA A 207 -3.31 -38.03 -30.61
CA ALA A 207 -3.24 -39.41 -30.11
C ALA A 207 -3.73 -40.45 -31.13
N GLY A 208 -4.54 -40.06 -32.12
CA GLY A 208 -5.02 -40.93 -33.19
C GLY A 208 -4.06 -41.07 -34.39
N VAL A 209 -3.15 -40.12 -34.61
CA VAL A 209 -2.25 -40.13 -35.78
C VAL A 209 -0.86 -40.72 -35.47
N TYR A 210 -0.44 -40.75 -34.20
CA TYR A 210 0.82 -41.40 -33.79
C TYR A 210 0.63 -42.82 -33.20
N GLY A 211 -0.58 -43.38 -33.32
CA GLY A 211 -0.93 -44.73 -32.84
C GLY A 211 -1.12 -45.78 -33.94
N THR A 212 -0.88 -45.47 -35.22
CA THR A 212 -0.85 -46.45 -36.31
C THR A 212 0.09 -45.98 -37.44
N ILE A 213 1.36 -46.38 -37.34
CA ILE A 213 2.19 -47.10 -38.34
C ILE A 213 3.46 -47.53 -37.61
#